data_AF-A0A6G6J8M1-F1
#
_entry.id   AF-A0A6G6J8M1-F1
#
_cell.length_a   1.000
_cell.length_b   1.000
_cell.length_c   1.000
_cell.angle_alpha   90.00
_cell.angle_beta   90.00
_cell.angle_gamma   90.00
#
_symmetry.space_group_name_H-M   'P 1'
#
loop_
_entity.id
_entity.type
_entity.pdbx_description
1 polymer ?
#
loop_
_entity_poly.entity_id
_entity_poly.type
_entity_poly.pdbx_seq_one_letter_code
_entity_poly.pdbx_strand_id
1 'polypeptide(L)'
;MEKVEIRAALTPGHHDALIEALGQHSRKSGNQMVFSISEACLSLWPVTLTDYTPPAHTDQQLVKVKMTLRSDQYPDLYNRYKSLGQGIRGIVFLNMLNRHMALSIGAPEEVMKAMTDYANGRRPVADNGTAASPLGQHGDSVQSRVEPIEPAPDQDPPQQPAIVSPAQPMFVPDPMADMDFGL
;
A
#
# COMPACT_ATOMS: atom_id res chain seq x y z
N MET A 1 -4.34 -13.63 24.16
CA MET A 1 -4.98 -12.49 23.49
C MET A 1 -3.90 -11.58 22.93
N GLU A 2 -3.78 -11.48 21.61
CA GLU A 2 -2.67 -10.77 20.99
C GLU A 2 -2.96 -9.27 20.85
N LYS A 3 -1.94 -8.46 21.08
CA LYS A 3 -1.98 -7.01 20.91
C LYS A 3 -0.69 -6.53 20.28
N VAL A 4 -0.77 -5.43 19.56
CA VAL A 4 0.40 -4.74 19.01
C VAL A 4 0.37 -3.28 19.40
N GLU A 5 1.53 -2.78 19.80
CA GLU A 5 1.71 -1.37 20.15
C GLU A 5 2.32 -0.64 18.95
N ILE A 6 1.62 0.37 18.48
CA ILE A 6 1.99 1.18 17.34
C ILE A 6 2.50 2.51 17.91
N ARG A 7 3.81 2.72 17.81
CA ARG A 7 4.47 3.99 18.15
C ARG A 7 4.92 4.62 16.85
N ALA A 8 4.39 5.79 16.56
CA ALA A 8 4.69 6.49 15.32
C ALA A 8 4.56 8.00 15.49
N ALA A 9 4.91 8.73 14.44
CA ALA A 9 4.83 10.18 14.40
C ALA A 9 3.96 10.57 13.21
N LEU A 10 2.91 11.36 13.46
CA LEU A 10 2.04 11.91 12.44
C LEU A 10 2.64 13.22 11.94
N THR A 11 2.74 13.33 10.63
CA THR A 11 3.16 14.52 9.89
C THR A 11 1.97 15.46 9.67
N PRO A 12 1.96 16.68 10.25
CA PRO A 12 0.99 17.71 9.91
C PRO A 12 0.99 18.04 8.40
N GLY A 13 -0.16 18.37 7.83
CA GLY A 13 -0.38 18.54 6.40
C GLY A 13 -0.61 17.23 5.64
N HIS A 14 -0.19 16.09 6.20
CA HIS A 14 -0.42 14.77 5.60
C HIS A 14 -1.45 13.94 6.39
N HIS A 15 -1.39 14.00 7.72
CA HIS A 15 -2.24 13.21 8.62
C HIS A 15 -3.29 14.06 9.34
N ASP A 16 -3.75 15.16 8.75
CA ASP A 16 -4.56 16.16 9.46
C ASP A 16 -5.87 15.59 10.00
N ALA A 17 -6.59 14.79 9.20
CA ALA A 17 -7.83 14.16 9.65
C ALA A 17 -7.61 13.22 10.85
N LEU A 18 -6.50 12.47 10.86
CA LEU A 18 -6.15 11.60 11.98
C LEU A 18 -5.70 12.40 13.20
N ILE A 19 -4.92 13.46 13.02
CA ILE A 19 -4.47 14.35 14.09
C ILE A 19 -5.69 15.00 14.76
N GLU A 20 -6.61 15.54 13.96
CA GLU A 20 -7.83 16.17 14.44
C GLU A 20 -8.70 15.18 15.21
N ALA A 21 -9.00 14.01 14.63
CA ALA A 21 -9.80 12.97 15.27
C ALA A 21 -9.22 12.50 16.61
N LEU A 22 -7.89 12.40 16.72
CA LEU A 22 -7.21 12.05 17.97
C LEU A 22 -7.16 13.20 18.98
N GLY A 23 -7.15 14.45 18.51
CA GLY A 23 -7.11 15.65 19.34
C GLY A 23 -8.45 16.01 20.00
N GLN A 24 -9.57 15.61 19.40
CA GLN A 24 -10.92 15.88 19.91
C GLN A 24 -11.33 15.02 21.12
N HIS A 25 -10.59 13.95 21.40
CA HIS A 25 -10.96 12.96 22.40
C HIS A 25 -9.81 12.61 23.36
N SER A 26 -10.14 11.96 24.47
CA SER A 26 -9.10 11.33 25.30
C SER A 26 -8.33 10.30 24.46
N ARG A 27 -7.04 10.07 24.76
CA ARG A 27 -6.20 9.11 24.02
C ARG A 27 -6.88 7.74 23.86
N LYS A 28 -7.54 7.24 24.91
CA LYS A 28 -8.22 5.94 24.86
C LYS A 28 -9.42 5.97 23.91
N SER A 29 -10.28 6.98 24.04
CA SER A 29 -11.49 7.13 23.24
C SER A 29 -11.17 7.42 21.77
N GLY A 30 -10.19 8.29 21.49
CA GLY A 30 -9.75 8.60 20.14
C GLY A 30 -9.19 7.37 19.43
N ASN A 31 -8.32 6.61 20.10
CA ASN A 31 -7.82 5.34 19.54
C ASN A 31 -8.94 4.34 19.23
N GLN A 32 -9.91 4.21 20.14
CA GLN A 32 -11.05 3.32 19.96
C GLN A 32 -11.92 3.76 18.77
N MET A 33 -12.20 5.06 18.65
CA MET A 33 -12.98 5.61 17.54
C MET A 33 -12.29 5.36 16.19
N VAL A 34 -11.01 5.74 16.08
CA VAL A 34 -10.22 5.56 14.85
C VAL A 34 -10.18 4.09 14.43
N PHE A 35 -9.96 3.17 15.38
CA PHE A 35 -9.93 1.74 15.07
C PHE A 35 -11.30 1.18 14.72
N SER A 36 -12.37 1.60 15.40
CA SER A 36 -13.72 1.12 15.10
C SER A 36 -14.14 1.52 13.69
N ILE A 37 -13.95 2.79 13.32
CA ILE A 37 -14.21 3.29 11.97
C ILE A 37 -13.35 2.54 10.96
N SER A 38 -12.04 2.41 11.22
CA SER A 38 -11.12 1.79 10.27
C SER A 38 -11.38 0.30 10.08
N GLU A 39 -11.80 -0.42 11.11
CA GLU A 39 -12.19 -1.83 11.04
C GLU A 39 -13.39 -2.01 10.10
N ALA A 40 -14.43 -1.18 10.26
CA ALA A 40 -15.61 -1.25 9.40
C ALA A 40 -15.31 -0.84 7.95
N CYS A 41 -14.50 0.22 7.77
CA CYS A 41 -14.16 0.73 6.45
C CYS A 41 -13.21 -0.19 5.67
N LEU A 42 -12.43 -1.03 6.33
CA LEU A 42 -11.32 -1.78 5.71
C LEU A 42 -11.75 -2.65 4.53
N SER A 43 -12.97 -3.19 4.57
CA SER A 43 -13.51 -4.07 3.53
C SER A 43 -13.94 -3.33 2.27
N LEU A 44 -14.46 -2.11 2.42
CA LEU A 44 -14.92 -1.26 1.32
C LEU A 44 -13.80 -0.38 0.76
N TRP A 45 -12.89 0.07 1.63
CA TRP A 45 -11.77 0.94 1.30
C TRP A 45 -10.45 0.31 1.78
N PRO A 46 -9.99 -0.77 1.14
CA PRO A 46 -8.76 -1.45 1.54
C PRO A 46 -7.53 -0.54 1.39
N VAL A 47 -6.38 -1.01 1.86
CA VAL A 47 -5.09 -0.35 1.61
C VAL A 47 -4.88 -0.19 0.10
N THR A 48 -4.53 1.02 -0.33
CA THR A 48 -4.27 1.37 -1.72
C THR A 48 -2.80 1.76 -1.93
N LEU A 49 -2.38 1.92 -3.19
CA LEU A 49 -1.02 2.37 -3.52
C LEU A 49 -0.67 3.73 -2.90
N THR A 50 -1.64 4.63 -2.75
CA THR A 50 -1.41 5.96 -2.14
C THR A 50 -1.03 5.85 -0.67
N ASP A 51 -1.46 4.80 0.02
CA ASP A 51 -1.10 4.60 1.43
C ASP A 51 0.40 4.24 1.58
N TYR A 52 1.06 3.76 0.53
CA TYR A 52 2.51 3.48 0.54
C TYR A 52 3.37 4.72 0.33
N THR A 53 2.78 5.84 -0.07
CA THR A 53 3.52 7.08 -0.27
C THR A 53 3.89 7.68 1.08
N PRO A 54 5.20 7.81 1.42
CA PRO A 54 5.59 8.45 2.66
C PRO A 54 5.18 9.93 2.65
N PRO A 55 4.86 10.51 3.83
CA PRO A 55 4.61 11.94 3.95
C PRO A 55 5.80 12.74 3.42
N ALA A 56 5.51 13.86 2.74
CA ALA A 56 6.55 14.81 2.37
C ALA A 56 7.28 15.32 3.63
N HIS A 57 8.54 15.69 3.47
CA HIS A 57 9.28 16.34 4.55
C HIS A 57 8.61 17.67 4.91
N THR A 58 8.53 17.95 6.21
CA THR A 58 7.94 19.16 6.77
C THR A 58 8.83 19.68 7.86
N ASP A 59 8.93 21.00 7.98
CA ASP A 59 9.61 21.67 9.09
C ASP A 59 8.73 21.71 10.36
N GLN A 60 7.47 21.30 10.25
CA GLN A 60 6.54 21.27 11.36
C GLN A 60 6.85 20.14 12.35
N GLN A 61 6.56 20.39 13.63
CA GLN A 61 6.75 19.41 14.68
C GLN A 61 5.83 18.19 14.48
N LEU A 62 6.43 16.99 14.41
CA LEU A 62 5.67 15.75 14.28
C LEU A 62 4.86 15.45 15.55
N VAL A 63 3.63 14.96 15.37
CA VAL A 63 2.72 14.60 16.47
C VAL A 63 2.94 13.14 16.84
N LYS A 64 3.55 12.89 18.00
CA LYS A 64 3.82 11.53 18.48
C LYS A 64 2.54 10.85 18.93
N VAL A 65 2.28 9.66 18.40
CA VAL A 65 1.12 8.84 18.76
C VAL A 65 1.54 7.47 19.28
N LYS A 66 0.76 6.98 20.24
CA LYS A 66 0.86 5.62 20.78
C LYS A 66 -0.52 5.00 20.79
N MET A 67 -0.69 3.96 19.99
CA MET A 67 -1.94 3.22 19.85
C MET A 67 -1.72 1.74 20.17
N THR A 68 -2.73 1.08 20.74
CA THR A 68 -2.68 -0.35 21.03
C THR A 68 -3.80 -1.05 20.30
N LEU A 69 -3.44 -1.79 19.26
CA LEU A 69 -4.38 -2.54 18.44
C LEU A 69 -4.51 -3.96 18.99
N ARG A 70 -5.75 -4.37 19.29
CA ARG A 70 -6.05 -5.68 19.87
C ARG A 70 -6.72 -6.58 18.83
N SER A 71 -6.23 -7.80 18.70
CA SER A 71 -6.74 -8.81 17.77
C SER A 71 -8.19 -9.25 18.04
N ASP A 72 -8.65 -9.18 19.29
CA ASP A 72 -10.00 -9.60 19.68
C ASP A 72 -11.06 -8.52 19.46
N GLN A 73 -10.65 -7.25 19.40
CA GLN A 73 -11.56 -6.12 19.17
C GLN A 73 -11.59 -5.68 17.71
N TYR A 74 -10.45 -5.75 17.03
CA TYR A 74 -10.28 -5.29 15.65
C TYR A 74 -9.52 -6.36 14.85
N PRO A 75 -10.13 -7.55 14.65
CA PRO A 75 -9.44 -8.69 14.04
C PRO A 75 -8.95 -8.39 12.62
N ASP A 76 -9.76 -7.74 11.78
CA ASP A 76 -9.41 -7.53 10.38
C ASP A 76 -8.30 -6.48 10.25
N LEU A 77 -8.41 -5.40 11.02
CA LEU A 77 -7.39 -4.36 11.10
C LEU A 77 -6.09 -4.88 11.72
N TYR A 78 -6.16 -5.76 12.72
CA TYR A 78 -4.99 -6.43 13.30
C TYR A 78 -4.27 -7.29 12.28
N ASN A 79 -5.02 -8.14 11.57
CA ASN A 79 -4.47 -9.00 10.51
C ASN A 79 -3.85 -8.16 9.39
N ARG A 80 -4.53 -7.09 8.98
CA ARG A 80 -3.99 -6.15 7.99
C ARG A 80 -2.70 -5.51 8.48
N TYR A 81 -2.64 -5.02 9.72
CA TYR A 81 -1.40 -4.47 10.27
C TYR A 81 -0.26 -5.49 10.20
N LYS A 82 -0.52 -6.74 10.61
CA LYS A 82 0.49 -7.80 10.66
C LYS A 82 0.93 -8.28 9.27
N SER A 83 0.09 -8.17 8.24
CA SER A 83 0.43 -8.56 6.87
C SER A 83 1.34 -7.56 6.15
N LEU A 84 1.41 -6.31 6.63
CA LEU A 84 2.27 -5.28 6.02
C LEU A 84 3.77 -5.56 6.31
N GLY A 85 4.63 -5.25 5.34
CA GLY A 85 6.09 -5.40 5.47
C GLY A 85 6.66 -4.54 6.60
N GLN A 86 7.58 -5.11 7.40
CA GLN A 86 8.04 -4.50 8.66
C GLN A 86 8.59 -3.07 8.51
N GLY A 87 9.31 -2.77 7.43
CA GLY A 87 9.92 -1.45 7.20
C GLY A 87 8.93 -0.34 6.83
N ILE A 88 7.77 -0.69 6.27
CA ILE A 88 6.78 0.29 5.75
C ILE A 88 5.45 0.24 6.49
N ARG A 89 5.22 -0.80 7.31
CA ARG A 89 3.96 -1.06 8.00
C ARG A 89 3.45 0.14 8.78
N GLY A 90 4.33 0.84 9.49
CA GLY A 90 3.93 2.02 10.27
C GLY A 90 3.33 3.11 9.38
N ILE A 91 4.00 3.43 8.28
CA ILE A 91 3.58 4.47 7.33
C ILE A 91 2.28 4.07 6.65
N VAL A 92 2.24 2.89 6.04
CA VAL A 92 1.07 2.40 5.30
C VAL A 92 -0.17 2.35 6.19
N PHE A 93 0.01 1.85 7.42
CA PHE A 93 -1.10 1.74 8.36
C PHE A 93 -1.62 3.12 8.77
N LEU A 94 -0.74 4.06 9.11
CA LEU A 94 -1.16 5.42 9.50
C LEU A 94 -1.82 6.18 8.35
N ASN A 95 -1.30 6.05 7.13
CA ASN A 95 -1.89 6.68 5.94
C ASN A 95 -3.30 6.15 5.67
N MET A 96 -3.50 4.84 5.78
CA MET A 96 -4.82 4.22 5.67
C MET A 96 -5.77 4.71 6.78
N LEU A 97 -5.33 4.75 8.05
CA LEU A 97 -6.15 5.29 9.14
C LEU A 97 -6.55 6.73 8.87
N ASN A 98 -5.61 7.56 8.41
CA ASN A 98 -5.88 8.95 8.06
C ASN A 98 -6.88 9.08 6.92
N ARG A 99 -6.76 8.26 5.87
CA ARG A 99 -7.72 8.23 4.76
C ARG A 99 -9.12 7.84 5.24
N HIS A 100 -9.25 6.86 6.13
CA HIS A 100 -10.53 6.52 6.74
C HIS A 100 -11.11 7.67 7.58
N MET A 101 -10.27 8.42 8.30
CA MET A 101 -10.74 9.61 9.04
C MET A 101 -11.17 10.73 8.09
N ALA A 102 -10.42 10.97 7.02
CA ALA A 102 -10.81 11.92 5.99
C ALA A 102 -12.14 11.53 5.33
N LEU A 103 -12.37 10.23 5.09
CA LEU A 103 -13.67 9.73 4.61
C LEU A 103 -14.79 9.96 5.62
N SER A 104 -14.54 9.81 6.93
CA SER A 104 -15.56 10.06 7.95
C SER A 104 -16.01 11.52 8.01
N ILE A 105 -15.15 12.45 7.57
CA ILE A 105 -15.44 13.88 7.47
C ILE A 105 -16.10 14.21 6.12
N GLY A 106 -15.55 13.71 5.01
CA GLY A 106 -16.02 14.05 3.66
C GLY A 106 -17.24 13.25 3.17
N ALA A 107 -17.47 12.05 3.72
CA ALA A 107 -18.55 11.15 3.35
C ALA A 107 -19.10 10.41 4.60
N PRO A 108 -19.65 11.14 5.60
CA PRO A 108 -20.05 10.56 6.88
C PRO A 108 -21.15 9.50 6.74
N GLU A 109 -22.08 9.65 5.79
CA GLU A 109 -23.17 8.71 5.55
C GLU A 109 -22.65 7.33 5.11
N GLU A 110 -21.67 7.30 4.22
CA GLU A 110 -21.04 6.06 3.73
C GLU A 110 -20.28 5.35 4.84
N VAL A 111 -19.57 6.10 5.69
CA VAL A 111 -18.86 5.53 6.84
C VAL A 111 -19.84 5.00 7.90
N MET A 112 -20.92 5.73 8.19
CA MET A 112 -21.97 5.24 9.09
C MET A 112 -22.66 3.98 8.56
N LYS A 113 -22.89 3.93 7.24
CA LYS A 113 -23.41 2.73 6.58
C LYS A 113 -22.44 1.56 6.72
N ALA A 114 -21.15 1.77 6.48
CA ALA A 114 -20.11 0.75 6.65
C ALA A 114 -20.05 0.22 8.08
N MET A 115 -20.10 1.11 9.08
CA MET A 115 -20.16 0.76 10.50
C MET A 115 -21.41 -0.07 10.84
N THR A 116 -22.55 0.31 10.28
CA THR A 116 -23.82 -0.39 10.48
C THR A 116 -23.79 -1.78 9.82
N ASP A 117 -23.31 -1.87 8.59
CA ASP A 117 -23.14 -3.14 7.87
C ASP A 117 -22.17 -4.08 8.61
N TYR A 118 -21.06 -3.55 9.14
CA TYR A 118 -20.10 -4.29 9.96
C TYR A 118 -20.75 -4.82 11.24
N ALA A 119 -21.50 -3.98 11.97
CA ALA A 119 -22.20 -4.37 13.19
C ALA A 119 -23.29 -5.43 12.94
N ASN A 120 -23.96 -5.37 11.79
CA ASN A 120 -24.97 -6.33 11.37
C ASN A 120 -24.38 -7.64 10.81
N GLY A 121 -23.05 -7.80 10.81
CA GLY A 121 -22.38 -9.02 10.37
C GLY A 121 -22.31 -9.20 8.85
N ARG A 122 -22.59 -8.16 8.05
CA ARG A 122 -22.25 -8.14 6.62
C ARG A 122 -20.75 -7.93 6.49
N ARG A 123 -19.98 -8.98 6.78
CA ARG A 123 -18.60 -9.07 6.29
C ARG A 123 -18.70 -9.19 4.77
N PRO A 124 -18.14 -8.27 3.97
CA PRO A 124 -17.96 -8.56 2.55
C PRO A 124 -17.06 -9.78 2.50
N VAL A 125 -17.62 -10.88 1.99
CA VAL A 125 -16.83 -12.06 1.65
C VAL A 125 -15.77 -11.55 0.68
N ALA A 126 -14.51 -11.59 1.11
CA ALA A 126 -13.39 -11.50 0.19
C ALA A 126 -13.59 -12.67 -0.77
N ASP A 127 -14.08 -12.36 -1.96
CA ASP A 127 -14.24 -13.30 -3.04
C ASP A 127 -12.82 -13.75 -3.40
N ASN A 128 -12.40 -14.88 -2.82
CA ASN A 128 -11.34 -15.72 -3.34
C ASN A 128 -11.86 -16.36 -4.64
N GLY A 129 -12.17 -15.51 -5.62
CA GLY A 129 -12.37 -15.88 -7.00
C GLY A 129 -10.99 -16.06 -7.60
N THR A 130 -10.48 -17.28 -7.48
CA THR A 130 -9.42 -17.83 -8.30
C THR A 130 -9.59 -17.36 -9.75
N ALA A 131 -8.80 -16.38 -10.18
CA ALA A 131 -8.55 -16.16 -11.61
C ALA A 131 -7.66 -17.30 -12.10
N ALA A 132 -8.25 -18.49 -12.18
CA ALA A 132 -7.73 -19.56 -13.01
C ALA A 132 -7.92 -19.09 -14.45
N SER A 133 -6.81 -18.90 -15.15
CA SER A 133 -6.78 -18.97 -16.61
C SER A 133 -7.57 -20.18 -17.08
N PRO A 134 -8.44 -20.05 -18.10
CA PRO A 134 -8.74 -21.14 -18.98
C PRO A 134 -8.12 -20.81 -20.34
N LEU A 135 -6.87 -21.23 -20.51
CA LEU A 135 -6.36 -21.54 -21.83
C LEU A 135 -6.90 -22.94 -22.18
N GLY A 136 -7.86 -22.98 -23.12
CA GLY A 136 -8.16 -24.14 -23.94
C GLY A 136 -9.22 -25.11 -23.42
N GLN A 137 -10.33 -25.20 -24.16
CA GLN A 137 -10.84 -26.49 -24.65
C GLN A 137 -11.78 -26.31 -25.86
N HIS A 138 -11.69 -27.29 -26.74
CA HIS A 138 -12.11 -27.37 -28.14
C HIS A 138 -13.61 -27.60 -28.42
N GLY A 139 -13.99 -27.34 -29.68
CA GLY A 139 -15.14 -27.88 -30.44
C GLY A 139 -15.94 -26.77 -31.13
N ASP A 140 -16.22 -26.71 -32.44
CA ASP A 140 -16.17 -27.71 -33.51
C ASP A 140 -16.25 -27.02 -34.90
N SER A 141 -15.63 -27.66 -35.90
CA SER A 141 -15.80 -27.65 -37.38
C SER A 141 -16.39 -26.47 -38.17
N VAL A 142 -15.67 -25.98 -39.21
CA VAL A 142 -15.94 -26.23 -40.66
C VAL A 142 -14.65 -26.04 -41.48
N GLN A 143 -14.44 -26.97 -42.42
CA GLN A 143 -13.32 -27.17 -43.35
C GLN A 143 -13.02 -26.01 -44.31
N SER A 144 -11.74 -25.80 -44.64
CA SER A 144 -11.30 -25.89 -46.05
C SER A 144 -9.82 -26.23 -46.18
N ARG A 145 -9.55 -26.97 -47.24
CA ARG A 145 -8.41 -27.85 -47.56
C ARG A 145 -7.38 -27.13 -48.45
N VAL A 146 -6.09 -27.43 -48.28
CA VAL A 146 -5.10 -27.87 -49.31
C VAL A 146 -3.71 -27.95 -48.65
N GLU A 147 -3.10 -29.15 -48.71
CA GLU A 147 -1.72 -29.50 -48.32
C GLU A 147 -0.67 -29.09 -49.41
N PRO A 148 0.58 -29.60 -49.45
CA PRO A 148 1.71 -29.39 -48.53
C PRO A 148 2.99 -28.97 -49.31
N ILE A 149 3.94 -28.27 -48.68
CA ILE A 149 5.33 -28.19 -49.22
C ILE A 149 6.32 -28.37 -48.06
N GLU A 150 7.01 -29.50 -48.08
CA GLU A 150 8.28 -29.80 -47.38
C GLU A 150 9.39 -29.87 -48.47
N PRO A 151 10.70 -29.92 -48.14
CA PRO A 151 11.49 -29.08 -47.22
C PRO A 151 12.85 -28.64 -47.85
N ALA A 152 13.70 -28.03 -47.00
CA ALA A 152 15.18 -27.92 -47.05
C ALA A 152 15.77 -26.53 -47.41
N PRO A 153 17.04 -26.25 -47.06
CA PRO A 153 17.62 -26.20 -45.70
C PRO A 153 18.47 -24.93 -45.47
N ASP A 154 18.99 -24.78 -44.23
CA ASP A 154 20.14 -23.96 -43.80
C ASP A 154 20.14 -22.44 -44.06
N GLN A 155 20.02 -21.66 -42.97
CA GLN A 155 21.01 -20.62 -42.65
C GLN A 155 20.90 -20.14 -41.19
N ASP A 156 22.09 -19.94 -40.61
CA ASP A 156 22.45 -19.64 -39.21
C ASP A 156 21.75 -18.48 -38.49
N PRO A 157 21.80 -18.42 -37.14
CA PRO A 157 21.00 -17.52 -36.31
C PRO A 157 21.66 -16.14 -36.08
N PRO A 158 20.89 -15.03 -36.08
CA PRO A 158 21.37 -13.78 -35.48
C PRO A 158 20.89 -13.65 -34.02
N GLN A 159 21.83 -13.96 -33.13
CA GLN A 159 22.27 -13.24 -31.93
C GLN A 159 21.26 -12.41 -31.10
N GLN A 160 21.21 -12.75 -29.80
CA GLN A 160 20.65 -11.97 -28.68
C GLN A 160 21.22 -10.55 -28.60
N PRO A 161 20.41 -9.52 -28.30
CA PRO A 161 20.93 -8.21 -27.91
C PRO A 161 21.47 -8.22 -26.47
N ALA A 162 22.69 -7.71 -26.35
CA ALA A 162 23.50 -7.65 -25.14
C ALA A 162 22.96 -6.67 -24.08
N ILE A 163 23.21 -7.05 -22.83
CA ILE A 163 22.97 -6.28 -21.61
C ILE A 163 23.87 -5.04 -21.63
N VAL A 164 23.26 -3.85 -21.60
CA VAL A 164 24.00 -2.59 -21.44
C VAL A 164 24.21 -2.35 -19.94
N SER A 165 25.45 -2.53 -19.48
CA SER A 165 25.88 -2.14 -18.12
C SER A 165 25.89 -0.61 -17.98
N PRO A 166 25.43 -0.04 -16.86
CA PRO A 166 25.54 1.40 -16.61
C PRO A 166 27.00 1.80 -16.33
N ALA A 167 27.43 2.91 -16.93
CA ALA A 167 28.76 3.47 -16.82
C ALA A 167 29.07 3.94 -15.38
N GLN A 168 30.30 3.70 -14.92
CA GLN A 168 30.82 4.20 -13.65
C GLN A 168 31.04 5.73 -13.73
N PRO A 169 30.82 6.48 -12.65
CA PRO A 169 31.07 7.92 -12.63
C PRO A 169 32.58 8.21 -12.70
N MET A 170 32.99 8.98 -13.71
CA MET A 170 34.36 9.50 -13.83
C MET A 170 34.63 10.51 -12.70
N PHE A 171 35.65 10.25 -11.91
CA PHE A 171 36.18 11.17 -10.91
C PHE A 171 36.94 12.30 -11.62
N VAL A 172 36.46 13.53 -11.51
CA VAL A 172 37.15 14.72 -12.01
C VAL A 172 37.85 15.37 -10.82
N PRO A 173 39.20 15.36 -10.74
CA PRO A 173 39.91 16.07 -9.68
C PRO A 173 39.78 17.59 -9.91
N ASP A 174 39.39 18.30 -8.85
CA ASP A 174 39.26 19.76 -8.82
C ASP A 174 40.66 20.41 -8.86
N PRO A 175 40.99 21.22 -9.89
CA PRO A 175 42.30 21.83 -10.04
C PRO A 175 42.60 22.97 -9.04
N MET A 176 41.67 23.31 -8.13
CA MET A 176 41.85 24.40 -7.15
C MET A 176 42.15 23.90 -5.72
N ALA A 177 42.30 22.59 -5.51
CA ALA A 177 42.51 22.01 -4.18
C ALA A 177 43.93 22.23 -3.59
N ASP A 178 44.90 22.70 -4.38
CA ASP A 178 46.31 22.88 -3.96
C ASP A 178 46.73 24.34 -3.71
N MET A 179 45.79 25.28 -3.59
CA MET A 179 46.12 26.66 -3.20
C MET A 179 46.17 26.79 -1.68
N ASP A 180 47.34 26.45 -1.11
CA ASP A 180 47.76 26.78 0.24
C ASP A 180 47.94 28.32 0.36
N PHE A 181 46.89 29.03 0.77
CA PHE A 181 46.99 30.43 1.17
C PHE A 181 47.45 30.50 2.62
N GLY A 182 48.75 30.31 2.82
CA GLY A 182 49.42 30.68 4.06
C GLY A 182 49.49 32.20 4.19
N LEU A 183 48.78 32.76 5.17
CA LEU A 183 49.08 34.01 5.89
C LEU A 183 48.51 33.92 7.31
#